data_AF-A9WN86-F1
#
_entry.id   AF-A9WN86-F1
#
_cell.length_a   1.000
_cell.length_b   1.000
_cell.length_c   1.000
_cell.angle_alpha   90.00
_cell.angle_beta   90.00
_cell.angle_gamma   90.00
#
_symmetry.space_group_name_H-M   'P 1'
#
loop_
_entity.id
_entity.type
_entity.pdbx_description
1 polymer ?
#
loop_
_entity_poly.entity_id
_entity_poly.type
_entity_poly.pdbx_seq_one_letter_code
_entity_poly.pdbx_strand_id
1 'polypeptide(L)'
;MQFPLRDVVGLQCRQPNLEGQGGIPLRRLVKEALRMRPDRLIVGEVREAESLDMLIALNSGLPGMCSIHADSAHDAITKLCTLPLLAGQNISSSFVVPTVASCIDLVVHCTRLPTGRRQVTEILAVGSRVENGIIETSPVFAVKDGVLTLVAAEMPSQRKFAQAGYDVAALLEGR
;
A
#
# COMPACT_ATOMS: atom_id res chain seq x y z
N MET A 1 -15.51 -2.48 -5.59
CA MET A 1 -14.85 -1.63 -6.60
C MET A 1 -15.29 -2.12 -7.97
N GLN A 2 -15.48 -1.21 -8.93
CA GLN A 2 -15.73 -1.56 -10.33
C GLN A 2 -14.52 -1.13 -11.13
N PHE A 3 -13.89 -2.07 -11.83
CA PHE A 3 -12.77 -1.79 -12.71
C PHE A 3 -13.26 -1.92 -14.15
N PRO A 4 -13.05 -0.92 -15.02
CA PRO A 4 -13.46 -0.97 -16.42
C PRO A 4 -12.48 -1.82 -17.26
N LEU A 5 -12.11 -2.99 -16.74
CA LEU A 5 -11.20 -3.94 -17.38
C LEU A 5 -11.97 -5.24 -17.65
N ARG A 6 -11.58 -5.93 -18.73
CA ARG A 6 -12.25 -7.16 -19.16
C ARG A 6 -11.94 -8.36 -18.26
N ASP A 7 -10.71 -8.44 -17.76
CA ASP A 7 -10.22 -9.56 -16.94
C ASP A 7 -10.03 -9.11 -15.49
N VAL A 8 -11.07 -9.29 -14.69
CA VAL A 8 -11.12 -8.86 -13.28
C VAL A 8 -11.92 -9.89 -12.50
N VAL A 9 -11.31 -10.41 -11.44
CA VAL A 9 -11.98 -11.29 -10.48
C VAL A 9 -12.26 -10.51 -9.19
N GLY A 10 -13.53 -10.36 -8.85
CA GLY A 10 -13.97 -9.79 -7.58
C GLY A 10 -14.08 -10.88 -6.50
N LEU A 11 -13.38 -10.70 -5.39
CA LEU A 11 -13.49 -11.56 -4.20
C LEU A 11 -14.05 -10.74 -3.03
N GLN A 12 -14.93 -11.35 -2.24
CA GLN A 12 -15.58 -10.69 -1.11
C GLN A 12 -15.54 -11.56 0.16
N CYS A 13 -15.22 -10.93 1.28
CA CYS A 13 -15.24 -11.59 2.59
C CYS A 13 -16.66 -12.02 2.96
N ARG A 14 -16.76 -13.09 3.74
CA ARG A 14 -18.01 -13.57 4.31
C ARG A 14 -17.85 -13.72 5.81
N GLN A 15 -18.76 -13.14 6.58
CA GLN A 15 -18.79 -13.37 8.02
C GLN A 15 -19.21 -14.81 8.32
N PRO A 16 -18.76 -15.40 9.44
CA PRO A 16 -19.29 -16.68 9.88
C PRO A 16 -20.78 -16.57 10.22
N ASN A 17 -21.50 -17.69 10.16
CA ASN A 17 -22.85 -17.80 10.70
C ASN A 17 -22.83 -17.78 12.26
N LEU A 18 -24.01 -17.88 12.88
CA LEU A 18 -24.14 -17.85 14.34
C LEU A 18 -23.37 -18.98 15.04
N GLU A 19 -23.17 -20.09 14.34
CA GLU A 19 -22.40 -21.25 14.79
C GLU A 19 -20.88 -21.10 14.56
N GLY A 20 -20.41 -19.95 14.07
CA GLY A 20 -18.99 -19.68 13.82
C GLY A 20 -18.44 -20.29 12.52
N GLN A 21 -19.30 -20.84 11.66
CA GLN A 21 -18.94 -21.57 10.45
C GLN A 21 -19.09 -20.74 9.18
N GLY A 22 -18.39 -21.15 8.13
CA GLY A 22 -18.53 -20.55 6.81
C GLY A 22 -17.85 -19.18 6.64
N GLY A 23 -17.13 -18.67 7.64
CA GLY A 23 -16.35 -17.45 7.52
C GLY A 23 -15.30 -17.54 6.40
N ILE A 24 -15.18 -16.46 5.62
CA ILE A 24 -14.15 -16.27 4.61
C ILE A 24 -13.43 -14.97 4.94
N PRO A 25 -12.32 -15.03 5.71
CA PRO A 25 -11.56 -13.84 6.07
C PRO A 25 -10.74 -13.34 4.87
N LEU A 26 -10.38 -12.05 4.90
CA LEU A 26 -9.61 -11.42 3.84
C LEU A 26 -8.28 -12.14 3.57
N ARG A 27 -7.60 -12.57 4.63
CA ARG A 27 -6.36 -13.36 4.54
C ARG A 27 -6.51 -14.61 3.66
N ARG A 28 -7.65 -15.30 3.74
CA ARG A 28 -7.93 -16.46 2.88
C ARG A 28 -8.08 -16.02 1.43
N LEU A 29 -8.83 -14.96 1.16
CA LEU A 29 -9.04 -14.44 -0.19
C LEU A 29 -7.75 -13.98 -0.85
N VAL A 30 -6.85 -13.32 -0.11
CA VAL A 30 -5.52 -12.96 -0.62
C VAL A 30 -4.77 -14.20 -1.08
N LYS A 31 -4.70 -15.24 -0.23
CA LYS A 31 -4.05 -16.51 -0.60
C LYS A 31 -4.68 -17.19 -1.81
N GLU A 32 -6.01 -17.22 -1.91
CA GLU A 32 -6.69 -17.79 -3.08
C GLU A 32 -6.44 -16.95 -4.35
N ALA A 33 -6.44 -15.62 -4.24
CA ALA A 33 -6.12 -14.75 -5.37
C ALA A 33 -4.73 -15.05 -5.94
N LEU A 34 -3.72 -15.28 -5.09
CA LEU A 34 -2.37 -15.62 -5.54
C LEU A 34 -2.29 -16.94 -6.32
N ARG A 35 -3.21 -17.89 -6.09
CA ARG A 35 -3.29 -19.13 -6.87
C ARG A 35 -3.89 -18.93 -8.25
N MET A 36 -4.58 -17.82 -8.48
CA MET A 36 -5.18 -17.47 -9.78
C MET A 36 -4.17 -16.84 -10.74
N ARG A 37 -2.91 -16.67 -10.34
CA ARG A 37 -1.84 -15.99 -11.11
C ARG A 37 -2.27 -14.60 -11.63
N PRO A 38 -2.69 -13.69 -10.74
CA PRO A 38 -3.11 -12.37 -11.14
C PRO A 38 -1.91 -11.56 -11.64
N ASP A 39 -2.14 -10.65 -12.58
CA ASP A 39 -1.13 -9.67 -12.99
C ASP A 39 -1.05 -8.48 -12.01
N ARG A 40 -2.12 -8.24 -11.24
CA ARG A 40 -2.16 -7.20 -10.19
C ARG A 40 -3.00 -7.64 -9.01
N LEU A 41 -2.58 -7.29 -7.80
CA LEU A 41 -3.33 -7.54 -6.57
C LEU A 41 -3.87 -6.23 -5.99
N ILE A 42 -5.19 -6.16 -5.78
CA ILE A 42 -5.82 -5.02 -5.12
C ILE A 42 -6.51 -5.53 -3.86
N VAL A 43 -6.00 -5.12 -2.70
CA VAL A 43 -6.60 -5.45 -1.41
C VAL A 43 -7.41 -4.25 -0.94
N GLY A 44 -8.70 -4.45 -0.67
CA GLY A 44 -9.61 -3.36 -0.32
C GLY A 44 -9.10 -2.50 0.83
N GLU A 45 -9.05 -3.05 2.04
CA GLU A 45 -8.48 -2.40 3.22
C GLU A 45 -7.75 -3.45 4.05
N VAL A 46 -6.46 -3.24 4.32
CA VAL A 46 -5.68 -4.10 5.22
C VAL A 46 -5.83 -3.61 6.66
N ARG A 47 -6.08 -4.56 7.56
CA ARG A 47 -6.38 -4.34 8.97
C ARG A 47 -5.62 -5.27 9.90
N GLU A 48 -5.28 -6.47 9.42
CA GLU A 48 -4.68 -7.51 10.25
C GLU A 48 -3.65 -8.34 9.47
N ALA A 49 -3.59 -9.66 9.75
CA ALA A 49 -2.58 -10.59 9.29
C ALA A 49 -2.55 -10.83 7.76
N GLU A 50 -3.59 -10.44 7.01
CA GLU A 50 -3.56 -10.45 5.54
C GLU A 50 -2.49 -9.53 4.94
N SER A 51 -2.05 -8.53 5.71
CA SER A 51 -0.94 -7.64 5.32
C SER A 51 0.34 -8.42 5.04
N LEU A 52 0.63 -9.49 5.79
CA LEU A 52 1.79 -10.34 5.55
C LEU A 52 1.71 -11.02 4.17
N ASP A 53 0.58 -11.69 3.89
CA ASP A 53 0.39 -12.43 2.64
C ASP A 53 0.42 -11.48 1.42
N MET A 54 -0.12 -10.27 1.59
CA MET A 54 -0.01 -9.19 0.60
C MET A 54 1.45 -8.76 0.39
N LEU A 55 2.19 -8.43 1.46
CA LEU A 55 3.59 -7.99 1.35
C LEU A 55 4.49 -9.07 0.72
N ILE A 56 4.27 -10.34 1.04
CA ILE A 56 4.99 -11.46 0.41
C ILE A 56 4.72 -11.47 -1.10
N ALA A 57 3.46 -11.26 -1.51
CA ALA A 57 3.11 -11.19 -2.93
C ALA A 57 3.79 -10.00 -3.62
N LEU A 58 3.70 -8.81 -3.04
CA LEU A 58 4.34 -7.60 -3.59
C LEU A 58 5.86 -7.78 -3.72
N ASN A 59 6.51 -8.34 -2.70
CA ASN A 59 7.94 -8.61 -2.69
C ASN A 59 8.38 -9.66 -3.73
N SER A 60 7.47 -10.55 -4.18
CA SER A 60 7.71 -11.46 -5.30
C SER A 60 7.64 -10.79 -6.68
N GLY A 61 7.34 -9.49 -6.73
CA GLY A 61 7.24 -8.70 -7.94
C GLY A 61 5.82 -8.58 -8.51
N LEU A 62 4.80 -9.04 -7.79
CA LEU A 62 3.40 -8.82 -8.16
C LEU A 62 3.01 -7.36 -7.88
N PRO A 63 2.71 -6.52 -8.89
CA PRO A 63 2.24 -5.16 -8.63
C PRO A 63 0.92 -5.16 -7.88
N GLY A 64 0.75 -4.22 -6.96
CA GLY A 64 -0.50 -4.13 -6.23
C GLY A 64 -0.67 -2.85 -5.45
N MET A 65 -1.83 -2.73 -4.82
CA MET A 65 -2.15 -1.63 -3.93
C MET A 65 -3.14 -2.07 -2.86
N CYS A 66 -3.17 -1.32 -1.76
CA CYS A 66 -4.20 -1.46 -0.75
C CYS A 66 -4.58 -0.10 -0.17
N SER A 67 -5.71 -0.06 0.53
CA SER A 67 -5.94 1.01 1.50
C SER A 67 -5.60 0.55 2.91
N ILE A 68 -5.19 1.49 3.75
CA ILE A 68 -4.95 1.28 5.18
C ILE A 68 -5.44 2.52 5.91
N HIS A 69 -6.09 2.33 7.05
CA HIS A 69 -6.53 3.44 7.87
C HIS A 69 -5.34 4.00 8.67
N ALA A 70 -4.96 5.26 8.43
CA ALA A 70 -3.84 5.92 9.08
C ALA A 70 -4.03 7.43 9.18
N ASP A 71 -3.48 8.04 10.24
CA ASP A 71 -3.60 9.47 10.51
C ASP A 71 -2.60 10.31 9.70
N SER A 72 -1.57 9.68 9.15
CA SER A 72 -0.58 10.27 8.22
C SER A 72 -0.06 9.25 7.21
N ALA A 73 0.68 9.71 6.18
CA ALA A 73 1.39 8.81 5.27
C ALA A 73 2.46 7.97 6.00
N HIS A 74 3.16 8.59 6.95
CA HIS A 74 4.16 7.89 7.77
C HIS A 74 3.53 6.84 8.70
N ASP A 75 2.35 7.12 9.28
CA ASP A 75 1.63 6.13 10.09
C ASP A 75 1.17 4.94 9.26
N ALA A 76 0.81 5.15 7.99
CA ALA A 76 0.48 4.05 7.09
C ALA A 76 1.65 3.08 6.91
N ILE A 77 2.88 3.61 6.77
CA ILE A 77 4.10 2.80 6.68
C ILE A 77 4.36 2.07 8.00
N THR A 78 4.27 2.79 9.12
CA THR A 78 4.42 2.19 10.46
C THR A 78 3.43 1.04 10.67
N LYS A 79 2.17 1.21 10.24
CA LYS A 79 1.15 0.16 10.30
C LYS A 79 1.47 -1.01 9.37
N LEU A 80 1.92 -0.75 8.15
CA LEU A 80 2.38 -1.81 7.24
C LEU A 80 3.58 -2.60 7.79
N CYS A 81 4.42 -1.98 8.62
CA CYS A 81 5.51 -2.66 9.32
C CYS A 81 5.06 -3.49 10.54
N THR A 82 3.88 -3.19 11.11
CA THR A 82 3.42 -3.79 12.37
C THR A 82 2.30 -4.82 12.19
N LEU A 83 1.32 -4.56 11.33
CA LEU A 83 0.21 -5.48 11.05
C LEU A 83 0.66 -6.91 10.68
N PRO A 84 1.74 -7.12 9.88
CA PRO A 84 2.20 -8.46 9.54
C PRO A 84 2.68 -9.27 10.75
N LEU A 85 3.11 -8.60 11.82
CA LEU A 85 3.56 -9.26 13.06
C LEU A 85 2.41 -9.99 13.78
N LEU A 86 1.16 -9.59 13.51
CA LEU A 86 -0.03 -10.27 14.03
C LEU A 86 -0.29 -11.63 13.37
N ALA A 87 0.42 -11.95 12.28
CA ALA A 87 0.22 -13.17 11.52
C ALA A 87 0.84 -14.43 12.17
N GLY A 88 1.74 -14.27 13.14
CA GLY A 88 2.35 -15.35 13.92
C GLY A 88 3.63 -14.93 14.66
N GLN A 89 3.99 -15.65 15.72
CA GLN A 89 5.15 -15.33 16.59
C GLN A 89 6.52 -15.39 15.89
N ASN A 90 6.60 -16.06 14.74
CA ASN A 90 7.84 -16.24 13.99
C ASN A 90 8.12 -15.11 12.99
N ILE A 91 7.27 -14.08 12.93
CA ILE A 91 7.42 -12.95 12.03
C ILE A 91 8.13 -11.82 12.79
N SER A 92 9.35 -11.49 12.37
CA SER A 92 10.15 -10.44 12.99
C SER A 92 10.07 -9.13 12.22
N SER A 93 10.22 -8.00 12.92
CA SER A 93 10.38 -6.68 12.30
C SER A 93 11.59 -6.62 11.36
N SER A 94 12.65 -7.38 11.65
CA SER A 94 13.84 -7.50 10.79
C SER A 94 13.55 -8.10 9.42
N PHE A 95 12.46 -8.86 9.27
CA PHE A 95 11.97 -9.31 7.97
C PHE A 95 10.99 -8.30 7.36
N VAL A 96 10.04 -7.79 8.15
CA VAL A 96 8.94 -6.97 7.64
C VAL A 96 9.42 -5.61 7.16
N VAL A 97 10.25 -4.90 7.94
CA VAL A 97 10.67 -3.53 7.62
C VAL A 97 11.41 -3.46 6.27
N PRO A 98 12.42 -4.30 5.99
CA PRO A 98 13.05 -4.33 4.68
C PRO A 98 12.09 -4.73 3.55
N THR A 99 11.13 -5.61 3.83
CA THR A 99 10.11 -6.01 2.85
C THR A 99 9.20 -4.84 2.48
N VAL A 100 8.76 -4.04 3.45
CA VAL A 100 7.97 -2.83 3.18
C VAL A 100 8.79 -1.83 2.36
N ALA A 101 10.04 -1.57 2.76
CA ALA A 101 10.95 -0.67 2.03
C ALA A 101 11.25 -1.15 0.60
N SER A 102 11.24 -2.46 0.35
CA SER A 102 11.52 -3.01 -0.98
C SER A 102 10.31 -2.99 -1.91
N CYS A 103 9.09 -3.12 -1.40
CA CYS A 103 7.90 -3.37 -2.24
C CYS A 103 6.85 -2.25 -2.23
N ILE A 104 6.89 -1.31 -1.29
CA ILE A 104 6.04 -0.12 -1.30
C ILE A 104 6.81 1.03 -1.95
N ASP A 105 6.19 1.68 -2.94
CA ASP A 105 6.82 2.78 -3.67
C ASP A 105 6.28 4.15 -3.27
N LEU A 106 4.97 4.24 -3.07
CA LEU A 106 4.26 5.48 -2.77
C LEU A 106 3.18 5.25 -1.71
N VAL A 107 2.96 6.27 -0.89
CA VAL A 107 1.80 6.38 -0.01
C VAL A 107 1.04 7.65 -0.37
N VAL A 108 -0.23 7.49 -0.74
CA VAL A 108 -1.14 8.62 -1.01
C VAL A 108 -2.06 8.79 0.19
N HIS A 109 -1.80 9.82 0.99
CA HIS A 109 -2.61 10.12 2.17
C HIS A 109 -3.82 10.97 1.78
N CYS A 110 -4.99 10.48 2.15
CA CYS A 110 -6.27 11.15 1.88
C CYS A 110 -6.94 11.50 3.20
N THR A 111 -7.37 12.75 3.35
CA THR A 111 -8.13 13.21 4.51
C THR A 111 -9.55 13.59 4.13
N ARG A 112 -10.44 13.58 5.12
CA ARG A 112 -11.80 14.12 5.01
C ARG A 112 -11.82 15.47 5.74
N LEU A 113 -12.06 16.54 4.99
CA LEU A 113 -12.18 17.89 5.54
C LEU A 113 -13.45 18.03 6.39
N PRO A 114 -13.54 19.05 7.27
CA PRO A 114 -14.76 19.36 8.02
C PRO A 114 -15.99 19.57 7.12
N THR A 115 -15.78 19.99 5.88
CA THR A 115 -16.83 20.13 4.84
C THR A 115 -17.36 18.79 4.32
N GLY A 116 -16.78 17.66 4.74
CA GLY A 116 -17.10 16.32 4.27
C GLY A 116 -16.38 15.92 2.97
N ARG A 117 -15.73 16.86 2.28
CA ARG A 117 -14.94 16.61 1.06
C ARG A 117 -13.69 15.79 1.39
N ARG A 118 -13.32 14.86 0.51
CA ARG A 118 -12.05 14.14 0.57
C ARG A 118 -11.02 14.81 -0.33
N GLN A 119 -9.79 14.91 0.12
CA GLN A 119 -8.68 15.38 -0.69
C GLN A 119 -7.40 14.61 -0.35
N VAL A 120 -6.49 14.55 -1.32
CA VAL A 120 -5.11 14.11 -1.08
C VAL A 120 -4.39 15.24 -0.35
N THR A 121 -3.78 14.93 0.78
CA THR A 121 -3.03 15.89 1.61
C THR A 121 -1.52 15.73 1.49
N GLU A 122 -1.08 14.53 1.17
CA GLU A 122 0.33 14.19 1.07
C GLU A 122 0.50 13.00 0.12
N ILE A 123 1.58 13.03 -0.66
CA ILE A 123 2.09 11.87 -1.38
C ILE A 123 3.54 11.68 -0.94
N LEU A 124 3.82 10.55 -0.32
CA LEU A 124 5.13 10.20 0.21
C LEU A 124 5.77 9.13 -0.67
N ALA A 125 7.01 9.33 -1.07
CA ALA A 125 7.84 8.30 -1.68
C ALA A 125 8.53 7.48 -0.60
N VAL A 126 8.57 6.17 -0.80
CA VAL A 126 9.21 5.22 0.12
C VAL A 126 10.56 4.83 -0.47
N GLY A 127 11.63 5.11 0.27
CA GLY A 127 12.99 4.76 -0.08
C GLY A 127 13.33 3.30 0.25
N SER A 128 14.43 2.81 -0.31
CA SER A 128 14.93 1.46 -0.03
C SER A 128 15.82 1.38 1.23
N ARG A 129 16.23 2.52 1.78
CA ARG A 129 17.14 2.58 2.93
C ARG A 129 16.36 2.43 4.22
N VAL A 130 16.92 1.63 5.13
CA VAL A 130 16.38 1.42 6.47
C VAL A 130 17.48 1.74 7.48
N GLU A 131 17.19 2.61 8.43
CA GLU A 131 18.07 2.97 9.53
C GLU A 131 17.36 2.79 10.87
N ASN A 132 17.95 2.02 11.79
CA ASN A 132 17.37 1.78 13.12
C ASN A 132 15.90 1.31 13.09
N GLY A 133 15.51 0.55 12.05
CA GLY A 133 14.14 0.07 11.85
C GLY A 133 13.18 1.10 11.26
N ILE A 134 13.66 2.28 10.88
CA ILE A 134 12.89 3.34 10.23
C ILE A 134 13.21 3.34 8.74
N ILE A 135 12.16 3.36 7.91
CA ILE A 135 12.28 3.41 6.45
C ILE A 135 12.46 4.86 6.05
N GLU A 136 13.45 5.13 5.21
CA GLU A 136 13.64 6.46 4.62
C GLU A 136 12.44 6.80 3.73
N THR A 137 11.93 8.02 3.88
CA THR A 137 10.79 8.50 3.10
C THR A 137 11.00 9.95 2.71
N SER A 138 10.46 10.36 1.57
CA SER A 138 10.56 11.73 1.08
C SER A 138 9.20 12.22 0.56
N PRO A 139 8.79 13.45 0.91
CA PRO A 139 7.53 13.99 0.43
C PRO A 139 7.66 14.34 -1.05
N VAL A 140 6.73 13.85 -1.87
CA VAL A 140 6.59 14.24 -3.28
C VAL A 140 5.61 15.39 -3.39
N PHE A 141 4.46 15.26 -2.74
CA PHE A 141 3.46 16.32 -2.68
C PHE A 141 3.05 16.57 -1.23
N ALA A 142 2.84 17.83 -0.87
CA ALA A 142 2.31 18.24 0.42
C ALA A 142 1.37 19.44 0.24
N VAL A 143 0.36 19.54 1.10
CA VAL A 143 -0.52 20.70 1.11
C VAL A 143 0.19 21.93 1.66
N LYS A 144 0.25 22.99 0.85
CA LYS A 144 0.70 24.34 1.22
C LYS A 144 -0.44 25.31 0.91
N ASP A 145 -0.83 26.12 1.89
CA ASP A 145 -1.93 27.09 1.76
C ASP A 145 -3.24 26.50 1.19
N GLY A 146 -3.54 25.26 1.56
CA GLY A 146 -4.74 24.54 1.11
C GLY A 146 -4.63 23.91 -0.28
N VAL A 147 -3.49 24.01 -0.95
CA VAL A 147 -3.24 23.45 -2.29
C VAL A 147 -2.19 22.34 -2.21
N LEU A 148 -2.46 21.21 -2.86
CA LEU A 148 -1.49 20.11 -2.99
C LEU A 148 -0.36 20.54 -3.95
N THR A 149 0.83 20.73 -3.41
CA THR A 149 1.98 21.32 -4.13
C THR A 149 3.11 20.30 -4.21
N LEU A 150 3.82 20.28 -5.35
CA LEU A 150 5.04 19.49 -5.52
C LEU A 150 6.13 20.03 -4.59
N VAL A 151 6.70 19.17 -3.77
CA VAL A 151 7.74 19.53 -2.77
C VAL A 151 8.95 18.60 -2.81
N ALA A 152 8.98 17.66 -3.76
CA ALA A 152 10.07 16.71 -3.95
C ALA A 152 11.42 17.43 -4.09
N ALA A 153 12.35 17.15 -3.17
CA ALA A 153 13.76 17.55 -3.30
C ALA A 153 14.54 16.59 -4.21
N GLU A 154 14.12 15.32 -4.24
CA GLU A 154 14.67 14.27 -5.08
C GLU A 154 13.54 13.44 -5.67
N MET A 155 13.81 12.81 -6.82
CA MET A 155 12.80 12.06 -7.54
C MET A 155 12.59 10.66 -6.94
N PRO A 156 11.34 10.16 -6.86
CA PRO A 156 11.07 8.77 -6.51
C PRO A 156 11.85 7.81 -7.42
N SER A 157 12.17 6.60 -6.92
CA SER A 157 13.01 5.61 -7.60
C SER A 157 12.67 5.44 -9.09
N GLN A 158 13.48 6.08 -9.96
CA GLN A 158 13.20 6.16 -11.40
C GLN A 158 13.12 4.79 -12.06
N ARG A 159 13.88 3.80 -11.56
CA ARG A 159 13.97 2.47 -12.18
C ARG A 159 12.64 1.72 -12.18
N LYS A 160 11.93 1.65 -11.06
CA LYS A 160 10.68 0.88 -10.96
C LYS A 160 9.58 1.50 -11.82
N PHE A 161 9.46 2.83 -11.77
CA PHE A 161 8.50 3.57 -12.59
C PHE A 161 8.83 3.47 -14.08
N ALA A 162 10.10 3.59 -14.47
CA ALA A 162 10.52 3.42 -15.86
C ALA A 162 10.24 2.00 -16.38
N GLN A 163 10.47 0.96 -15.57
CA GLN A 163 10.09 -0.42 -15.92
C GLN A 163 8.58 -0.59 -16.13
N ALA A 164 7.77 0.18 -15.42
CA ALA A 164 6.32 0.25 -15.61
C ALA A 164 5.90 1.20 -16.74
N GLY A 165 6.85 1.82 -17.47
CA GLY A 165 6.61 2.71 -18.60
C GLY A 165 6.31 4.16 -18.22
N TYR A 166 6.62 4.59 -17.00
CA TYR A 166 6.41 5.96 -16.53
C TYR A 166 7.72 6.73 -16.44
N ASP A 167 7.74 7.91 -17.06
CA ASP A 167 8.76 8.92 -16.85
C ASP A 167 8.32 9.87 -15.73
N VAL A 168 8.87 9.66 -14.53
CA VAL A 168 8.52 10.45 -13.35
C VAL A 168 8.98 11.90 -13.49
N ALA A 169 10.08 12.16 -14.20
CA ALA A 169 10.56 13.52 -14.43
C ALA A 169 9.57 14.30 -15.29
N ALA A 170 9.19 13.74 -16.43
CA ALA A 170 8.19 14.35 -17.31
C ALA A 170 6.84 14.59 -16.59
N LEU A 171 6.41 13.67 -15.73
CA LEU A 171 5.16 13.80 -14.97
C LEU A 171 5.18 14.92 -13.92
N LEU A 172 6.34 15.24 -13.37
CA LEU A 172 6.50 16.24 -12.32
C LEU A 172 6.88 17.62 -12.88
N GLU A 173 7.59 17.68 -14.01
CA GLU A 173 7.96 18.92 -14.71
C GLU A 173 6.81 19.51 -15.54
N GLY A 174 5.85 18.69 -15.98
CA GLY A 174 4.73 19.10 -16.84
C GLY A 174 3.63 19.94 -16.18
N ARG A 175 3.92 20.67 -15.10
CA ARG A 175 2.95 21.50 -14.36
C ARG A 175 3.47 22.90 -14.05
#